data_AF-A0A060C9X1-F1
#
_entry.id   AF-A0A060C9X1-F1
#
_cell.length_a   1.000
_cell.length_b   1.000
_cell.length_c   1.000
_cell.angle_alpha   90.00
_cell.angle_beta   90.00
_cell.angle_gamma   90.00
#
_symmetry.space_group_name_H-M   'P 1'
#
loop_
_entity.id
_entity.type
_entity.pdbx_description
1 polymer ?
#
loop_
_entity_poly.entity_id
_entity_poly.type
_entity_poly.pdbx_seq_one_letter_code
_entity_poly.pdbx_strand_id
1 'polypeptide(L)'
;FDVEVIGTDPHVDRRLPAVAEVDIPFYAGLQIGVPALPSVVEALADGRYDLVHLCSPGPSGVAAALIAKAMGLPIVASYHTELAQYAGLRAADPRIELGMTMALSAFYGAAEHVLSPSAASDGRLQRLGIAAEKIG
;
A
#
# COMPACT_ATOMS: atom_id res chain seq x y z
N PHE A 1 -6.64 -19.33 -16.12
CA PHE A 1 -8.04 -18.88 -15.97
C PHE A 1 -8.13 -17.55 -16.68
N ASP A 2 -8.95 -17.44 -17.72
CA ASP A 2 -9.24 -16.14 -18.31
C ASP A 2 -10.22 -15.45 -17.35
N VAL A 3 -9.69 -14.56 -16.51
CA VAL A 3 -10.52 -13.78 -15.60
C VAL A 3 -11.00 -12.59 -16.40
N GLU A 4 -12.23 -12.64 -16.88
CA GLU A 4 -12.89 -11.44 -17.39
C GLU A 4 -13.05 -10.49 -16.21
N VAL A 5 -12.21 -9.46 -16.19
CA VAL A 5 -12.22 -8.45 -15.14
C VAL A 5 -13.45 -7.57 -15.38
N ILE A 6 -14.56 -7.91 -14.74
CA ILE A 6 -15.77 -7.09 -14.75
C ILE A 6 -15.40 -5.73 -14.13
N GLY A 7 -15.42 -4.70 -14.96
CA GLY A 7 -15.15 -3.33 -14.55
C GLY A 7 -16.18 -2.86 -13.53
N THR A 8 -15.70 -2.21 -12.48
CA THR A 8 -16.49 -1.35 -11.60
C THR A 8 -16.83 -0.04 -12.31
N ASP A 9 -17.72 0.77 -11.72
CA ASP A 9 -18.22 2.02 -12.32
C ASP A 9 -17.05 2.91 -12.80
N PRO A 10 -16.92 3.18 -14.12
CA PRO A 10 -15.81 3.96 -14.67
C PRO A 10 -15.82 5.43 -14.23
N HIS A 11 -16.93 5.93 -13.68
CA HIS A 11 -17.00 7.26 -13.07
C HIS A 11 -16.42 7.29 -11.64
N VAL A 12 -16.23 6.13 -11.02
CA VAL A 12 -15.71 5.98 -9.65
C VAL A 12 -14.29 5.40 -9.66
N ASP A 13 -14.03 4.40 -10.51
CA ASP A 13 -12.78 3.65 -10.50
C ASP A 13 -11.90 3.93 -11.73
N ARG A 14 -10.84 4.72 -11.52
CA ARG A 14 -9.79 4.94 -12.53
C ARG A 14 -8.74 3.84 -12.43
N ARG A 15 -8.72 2.93 -13.42
CA ARG A 15 -7.68 1.89 -13.52
C ARG A 15 -6.38 2.47 -14.04
N LEU A 16 -5.28 2.13 -13.38
CA LEU A 16 -3.94 2.50 -13.81
C LEU A 16 -3.32 1.34 -14.60
N PRO A 17 -2.76 1.60 -15.80
CA PRO A 17 -2.06 0.56 -16.55
C PRO A 17 -0.80 0.12 -15.82
N ALA A 18 -0.56 -1.19 -15.79
CA ALA A 18 0.71 -1.76 -15.34
C ALA A 18 1.73 -1.67 -16.47
N VAL A 19 2.95 -1.23 -16.15
CA VAL A 19 4.09 -1.17 -17.10
C VAL A 19 5.06 -2.32 -16.91
N ALA A 20 4.96 -3.00 -15.77
CA ALA A 20 5.70 -4.19 -15.45
C ALA A 20 4.88 -5.05 -14.49
N GLU A 21 5.21 -6.33 -14.44
CA GLU A 21 4.65 -7.29 -13.50
C GLU A 21 5.79 -7.91 -12.69
N VAL A 22 5.54 -8.12 -11.39
CA VAL A 22 6.48 -8.74 -10.49
C VAL A 22 5.86 -10.02 -9.95
N ASP A 23 6.55 -11.14 -10.15
CA ASP A 23 6.17 -12.42 -9.54
C ASP A 23 6.32 -12.35 -8.03
N ILE A 24 5.32 -12.84 -7.31
CA ILE A 24 5.37 -12.88 -5.86
C ILE A 24 6.03 -14.17 -5.40
N PRO A 25 7.15 -14.09 -4.67
CA PRO A 25 7.80 -15.27 -4.12
C PRO A 25 6.81 -16.13 -3.34
N PHE A 26 6.89 -17.45 -3.51
CA PHE A 26 6.04 -18.44 -2.82
C PHE A 26 4.55 -18.45 -3.25
N TYR A 27 4.16 -17.65 -4.26
CA TYR A 27 2.84 -17.70 -4.87
C TYR A 27 2.96 -17.94 -6.38
N ALA A 28 3.02 -19.22 -6.76
CA ALA A 28 3.10 -19.61 -8.17
C ALA A 28 1.89 -19.07 -8.94
N GLY A 29 2.15 -18.31 -10.01
CA GLY A 29 1.12 -17.71 -10.86
C GLY A 29 0.49 -16.43 -10.32
N LEU A 30 0.97 -15.88 -9.19
CA LEU A 30 0.57 -14.56 -8.71
C LEU A 30 1.56 -13.51 -9.19
N GLN A 31 1.04 -12.55 -9.95
CA GLN A 31 1.77 -11.39 -10.43
C GLN A 31 1.13 -10.12 -9.87
N ILE A 32 1.97 -9.15 -9.49
CA ILE A 32 1.52 -7.82 -9.08
C ILE A 32 1.98 -6.81 -10.12
N GLY A 33 1.04 -6.01 -10.61
CA GLY A 33 1.31 -4.92 -11.54
C GLY A 33 2.00 -3.73 -10.86
N VAL A 34 3.04 -3.22 -11.51
CA VAL A 34 3.69 -1.96 -11.18
C VAL A 34 3.06 -0.87 -12.04
N PRO A 35 2.41 0.15 -11.46
CA PRO A 35 1.73 1.17 -12.25
C PRO A 35 2.73 2.10 -12.93
N ALA A 36 2.32 2.67 -14.07
CA ALA A 36 3.04 3.80 -14.66
C ALA A 36 2.97 5.01 -13.72
N LEU A 37 4.12 5.52 -13.26
CA LEU A 37 4.16 6.75 -12.45
C LEU A 37 3.45 7.94 -13.13
N PRO A 38 3.60 8.18 -14.45
CA PRO A 38 2.86 9.25 -15.12
C PRO A 38 1.34 9.12 -14.99
N SER A 39 0.81 7.88 -15.04
CA SER A 39 -0.63 7.65 -14.88
C SER A 39 -1.11 7.91 -13.44
N VAL A 40 -0.27 7.63 -12.43
CA VAL A 40 -0.58 7.99 -11.03
C VAL A 40 -0.61 9.50 -10.86
N VAL A 41 0.37 10.22 -11.43
CA VAL A 41 0.43 11.68 -11.41
C VAL A 41 -0.80 12.29 -12.08
N GLU A 42 -1.12 11.83 -13.29
CA GLU A 42 -2.30 12.29 -14.03
C GLU A 42 -3.58 12.05 -13.23
N ALA A 43 -3.74 10.85 -12.68
CA ALA A 43 -4.90 10.51 -11.87
C ALA A 43 -5.06 11.49 -10.69
N LEU A 44 -3.99 11.72 -9.91
CA LEU A 44 -4.04 12.60 -8.73
C LEU A 44 -4.18 14.09 -9.09
N ALA A 45 -3.58 14.54 -10.21
CA ALA A 45 -3.64 15.92 -10.64
C ALA A 45 -5.01 16.31 -11.21
N ASP A 46 -5.66 15.41 -11.95
CA ASP A 46 -6.97 15.67 -12.57
C ASP A 46 -8.10 15.75 -11.54
N GLY A 47 -8.01 14.93 -10.49
CA GLY A 47 -9.14 14.66 -9.60
C GLY A 47 -9.43 15.75 -8.56
N ARG A 48 -8.56 16.76 -8.40
CA ARG A 48 -8.66 17.78 -7.33
C ARG A 48 -8.96 17.15 -5.96
N TYR A 49 -8.14 16.19 -5.56
CA TYR A 49 -8.32 15.49 -4.28
C TYR A 49 -7.80 16.31 -3.10
N ASP A 50 -8.50 16.19 -1.96
CA ASP A 50 -8.06 16.80 -0.69
C ASP A 50 -7.18 15.86 0.15
N LEU A 51 -7.22 14.55 -0.15
CA LEU A 51 -6.43 13.53 0.54
C LEU A 51 -6.26 12.27 -0.32
N VAL A 52 -5.28 11.44 0.03
CA VAL A 52 -5.07 10.11 -0.55
C VAL A 52 -5.19 9.04 0.54
N HIS A 53 -6.08 8.08 0.32
CA HIS A 53 -6.26 6.94 1.22
C HIS A 53 -5.58 5.69 0.66
N LEU A 54 -4.59 5.17 1.37
CA LEU A 54 -3.78 4.02 0.99
C LEU A 54 -4.27 2.74 1.69
N CYS A 55 -4.79 1.80 0.91
CA CYS A 55 -5.29 0.52 1.41
C CYS A 55 -4.31 -0.65 1.20
N SER A 56 -3.15 -0.46 0.58
CA SER A 56 -2.17 -1.55 0.49
C SER A 56 -0.75 -1.01 0.32
N PRO A 57 0.26 -1.67 0.93
CA PRO A 57 1.67 -1.30 0.78
C PRO A 57 2.31 -1.88 -0.50
N GLY A 58 1.51 -2.17 -1.53
CA GLY A 58 2.01 -2.69 -2.80
C GLY A 58 2.62 -1.60 -3.71
N PRO A 59 3.09 -1.95 -4.92
CA PRO A 59 3.69 -1.00 -5.86
C PRO A 59 2.82 0.23 -6.14
N SER A 60 1.50 0.04 -6.26
CA SER A 60 0.55 1.14 -6.44
C SER A 60 0.42 2.04 -5.23
N GLY A 61 0.32 1.46 -4.03
CA GLY A 61 0.29 2.24 -2.80
C GLY A 61 1.57 3.03 -2.58
N VAL A 62 2.73 2.44 -2.86
CA VAL A 62 4.04 3.13 -2.76
C VAL A 62 4.12 4.28 -3.78
N ALA A 63 3.73 4.04 -5.03
CA ALA A 63 3.69 5.08 -6.05
C ALA A 63 2.73 6.22 -5.64
N ALA A 64 1.52 5.89 -5.19
CA ALA A 64 0.55 6.88 -4.72
C ALA A 64 1.06 7.67 -3.51
N ALA A 65 1.72 7.01 -2.54
CA ALA A 65 2.32 7.69 -1.39
C ALA A 65 3.40 8.70 -1.82
N LEU A 66 4.29 8.29 -2.72
CA LEU A 66 5.36 9.15 -3.24
C LEU A 66 4.80 10.38 -3.98
N ILE A 67 3.82 10.17 -4.87
CA ILE A 67 3.22 11.25 -5.64
C ILE A 67 2.36 12.16 -4.74
N ALA A 68 1.58 11.61 -3.82
CA ALA A 68 0.79 12.39 -2.86
C ALA A 68 1.70 13.29 -2.01
N LYS A 69 2.82 12.77 -1.52
CA LYS A 69 3.83 13.58 -0.82
C LYS A 69 4.40 14.69 -1.69
N ALA A 70 4.75 14.38 -2.94
CA ALA A 70 5.29 15.38 -3.87
C ALA A 70 4.27 16.49 -4.20
N MET A 71 2.98 16.16 -4.20
CA MET A 71 1.87 17.10 -4.45
C MET A 71 1.39 17.82 -3.18
N GLY A 72 1.94 17.50 -2.00
CA GLY A 72 1.49 18.08 -0.73
C GLY A 72 0.10 17.60 -0.28
N LEU A 73 -0.36 16.46 -0.78
CA LEU A 73 -1.63 15.87 -0.38
C LEU A 73 -1.48 15.09 0.93
N PRO A 74 -2.38 15.30 1.92
CA PRO A 74 -2.47 14.47 3.11
C PRO A 74 -2.66 13.00 2.77
N ILE A 75 -2.04 12.12 3.56
CA ILE A 75 -2.12 10.68 3.37
C ILE A 75 -2.75 10.04 4.60
N VAL A 76 -3.79 9.24 4.36
CA VAL A 76 -4.35 8.31 5.35
C VAL A 76 -4.02 6.90 4.88
N ALA A 77 -3.67 5.97 5.78
CA ALA A 77 -3.44 4.59 5.43
C ALA A 77 -4.31 3.65 6.25
N SER A 78 -4.78 2.53 5.68
CA SER A 78 -5.49 1.49 6.42
C SER A 78 -4.60 0.29 6.69
N TYR A 79 -4.43 -0.04 7.97
CA TYR A 79 -3.70 -1.22 8.42
C TYR A 79 -4.65 -2.37 8.69
N HIS A 80 -4.51 -3.48 7.96
CA HIS A 80 -5.41 -4.65 8.12
C HIS A 80 -4.73 -5.99 7.82
N THR A 81 -3.47 -5.98 7.40
CA THR A 81 -2.71 -7.21 7.13
C THR A 81 -1.34 -7.12 7.80
N GLU A 82 -1.02 -8.12 8.61
CA GLU A 82 0.27 -8.33 9.29
C GLU A 82 1.34 -8.80 8.27
N LEU A 83 1.59 -7.98 7.24
CA LEU A 83 2.29 -8.41 6.03
C LEU A 83 3.74 -8.86 6.31
N ALA A 84 4.46 -8.20 7.22
CA ALA A 84 5.83 -8.59 7.56
C ALA A 84 5.90 -9.98 8.19
N GLN A 85 5.07 -10.25 9.20
CA GLN A 85 4.99 -11.55 9.85
C GLN A 85 4.58 -12.63 8.85
N TYR A 86 3.59 -12.32 8.00
CA TYR A 86 3.13 -13.25 6.97
C TYR A 86 4.24 -13.58 5.96
N ALA A 87 4.98 -12.58 5.48
CA ALA A 87 6.09 -12.76 4.56
C ALA A 87 7.24 -13.58 5.19
N GLY A 88 7.60 -13.31 6.45
CA GLY A 88 8.59 -14.08 7.20
C GLY A 88 8.24 -15.56 7.31
N LEU A 89 6.98 -15.85 7.67
CA LEU A 89 6.47 -17.22 7.78
C LEU A 89 6.46 -17.95 6.44
N ARG A 90 6.11 -17.27 5.34
CA ARG A 90 6.08 -17.88 3.99
C ARG A 90 7.46 -18.09 3.39
N ALA A 91 8.38 -17.16 3.64
CA ALA A 91 9.76 -17.29 3.18
C ALA A 91 10.60 -18.24 4.04
N ALA A 92 10.14 -18.55 5.27
CA ALA A 92 10.92 -19.21 6.30
C ALA A 92 12.29 -18.55 6.54
N ASP A 93 12.35 -17.22 6.37
CA ASP A 93 13.58 -16.41 6.47
C ASP A 93 13.33 -15.14 7.30
N PRO A 94 13.94 -15.03 8.51
CA PRO A 94 13.81 -13.85 9.36
C PRO A 94 14.29 -12.54 8.71
N ARG A 95 15.18 -12.60 7.71
CA ARG A 95 15.66 -11.41 6.99
C ARG A 95 14.57 -10.78 6.14
N ILE A 96 13.66 -11.60 5.60
CA ILE A 96 12.50 -11.12 4.84
C ILE A 96 11.50 -10.42 5.76
N GLU A 97 11.25 -10.99 6.94
CA GLU A 97 10.41 -10.35 7.96
C GLU A 97 10.97 -8.98 8.37
N LEU A 98 12.28 -8.91 8.63
CA LEU A 98 12.95 -7.65 8.97
C LEU A 98 12.86 -6.63 7.83
N GLY A 99 13.16 -7.03 6.60
CA GLY A 99 13.07 -6.15 5.42
C GLY A 99 11.65 -5.62 5.21
N MET A 100 10.64 -6.48 5.34
CA MET A 100 9.24 -6.07 5.27
C MET A 100 8.83 -5.17 6.44
N THR A 101 9.35 -5.41 7.64
CA THR A 101 9.11 -4.55 8.81
C THR A 101 9.62 -3.13 8.54
N MET A 102 10.84 -3.00 8.00
CA MET A 102 11.40 -1.69 7.63
C MET A 102 10.60 -1.01 6.51
N ALA A 103 10.20 -1.77 5.48
CA ALA A 103 9.40 -1.24 4.39
C ALA A 103 8.01 -0.74 4.87
N LEU A 104 7.33 -1.52 5.70
CA LEU A 104 6.02 -1.15 6.27
C LEU A 104 6.15 0.03 7.24
N SER A 105 7.21 0.07 8.05
CA SER A 105 7.51 1.21 8.91
C SER A 105 7.63 2.51 8.10
N ALA A 106 8.37 2.49 7.00
CA ALA A 106 8.48 3.64 6.10
C ALA A 106 7.14 3.99 5.42
N PHE A 107 6.41 2.99 4.94
CA PHE A 107 5.13 3.18 4.25
C PHE A 107 4.07 3.81 5.15
N TYR A 108 3.78 3.19 6.30
CA TYR A 108 2.81 3.74 7.26
C TYR A 108 3.33 4.99 7.95
N GLY A 109 4.66 5.13 8.10
CA GLY A 109 5.30 6.33 8.61
C GLY A 109 5.06 7.57 7.74
N ALA A 110 4.87 7.39 6.44
CA ALA A 110 4.55 8.47 5.51
C ALA A 110 3.10 8.99 5.67
N ALA A 111 2.18 8.20 6.20
CA ALA A 111 0.80 8.65 6.43
C ALA A 111 0.72 9.67 7.57
N GLU A 112 -0.24 10.59 7.55
CA GLU A 112 -0.57 11.46 8.69
C GLU A 112 -1.38 10.68 9.73
N HIS A 113 -2.28 9.83 9.26
CA HIS A 113 -3.10 8.97 10.10
C HIS A 113 -3.14 7.54 9.56
N VAL A 114 -3.10 6.56 10.46
CA VAL A 114 -3.15 5.13 10.14
C VAL A 114 -4.37 4.53 10.84
N LEU A 115 -5.37 4.20 10.04
CA LEU A 115 -6.60 3.56 10.48
C LEU A 115 -6.30 2.12 10.88
N SER A 116 -6.64 1.78 12.11
CA SER A 116 -6.46 0.44 12.69
C SER A 116 -7.81 -0.13 13.15
N PRO A 117 -8.04 -1.45 13.02
CA PRO A 117 -9.33 -2.04 13.32
C PRO A 117 -9.51 -2.40 14.80
N SER A 118 -8.44 -2.34 15.62
CA SER A 118 -8.47 -2.77 17.02
C SER A 118 -7.24 -2.31 17.80
N ALA A 119 -7.37 -2.20 19.12
CA ALA A 119 -6.25 -1.94 20.03
C ALA A 119 -5.09 -2.93 19.91
N ALA A 120 -5.37 -4.17 19.50
CA ALA A 120 -4.34 -5.16 19.22
C ALA A 120 -3.48 -4.77 17.99
N SER A 121 -4.12 -4.18 16.97
CA SER A 121 -3.46 -3.66 15.78
C SER A 121 -2.69 -2.38 16.07
N ASP A 122 -3.17 -1.54 16.99
CA ASP A 122 -2.45 -0.34 17.44
C ASP A 122 -1.10 -0.72 18.02
N GLY A 123 -1.06 -1.73 18.89
CA GLY A 123 0.18 -2.25 19.45
C GLY A 123 1.13 -2.82 18.37
N ARG A 124 0.61 -3.31 17.24
CA ARG A 124 1.43 -3.77 16.10
C ARG A 124 2.03 -2.59 15.35
N LEU A 125 1.23 -1.56 15.07
CA LEU A 125 1.69 -0.32 14.44
C LEU A 125 2.73 0.41 15.30
N GLN A 126 2.55 0.44 16.62
CA GLN A 126 3.55 0.98 17.55
C GLN A 126 4.87 0.19 17.50
N ARG A 127 4.82 -1.15 17.40
CA ARG A 127 6.01 -1.99 17.20
C ARG A 127 6.68 -1.77 15.84
N LEU A 128 5.92 -1.35 14.82
CA LEU A 128 6.46 -0.89 13.53
C LEU A 128 7.08 0.52 13.63
N GLY A 129 6.99 1.19 14.77
CA GLY A 129 7.54 2.53 14.99
C GLY A 129 6.59 3.68 14.62
N ILE A 130 5.30 3.40 14.44
CA ILE A 130 4.28 4.43 14.18
C ILE A 130 3.90 5.11 15.50
N ALA A 131 3.94 6.44 15.51
CA ALA A 131 3.63 7.24 16.69
C ALA A 131 2.16 7.08 17.10
N ALA A 132 1.89 7.00 18.40
CA ALA A 132 0.58 6.66 18.94
C ALA A 132 -0.51 7.67 18.55
N GLU A 133 -0.15 8.95 18.45
CA GLU A 133 -1.03 10.04 18.02
C GLU A 133 -1.47 9.94 16.56
N LYS A 134 -0.78 9.11 15.76
CA LYS A 134 -1.12 8.88 14.35
C LYS A 134 -2.04 7.67 14.16
N ILE A 135 -2.36 6.92 15.20
CA ILE A 135 -3.13 5.67 15.14
C ILE A 135 -4.54 5.92 15.68
N GLY A 136 -5.58 5.52 14.95
CA GLY A 136 -6.98 5.68 15.38
C GLY A 136 -7.99 5.38 14.28
#